data_AF-A0A531JUN9-F1
#
_entry.id   AF-A0A531JUN9-F1
#
_cell.length_a   1.000
_cell.length_b   1.000
_cell.length_c   1.000
_cell.angle_alpha   90.00
_cell.angle_beta   90.00
_cell.angle_gamma   90.00
#
_symmetry.space_group_name_H-M   'P 1'
#
loop_
_entity.id
_entity.type
_entity.pdbx_description
1 polymer ?
#
loop_
_entity_poly.entity_id
_entity_poly.type
_entity_poly.pdbx_seq_one_letter_code
_entity_poly.pdbx_strand_id
1 'polypeptide(L)'
;LVYHAAGWQEGGLTASFEKFIIDVEMIQHMMEFLRPIDVNEAELAVEALGAVPTGGHFFGEPHTLERYATAFYQPMLSNWQNYEAWQEAGGLDTTARATRLWKKALEDYVEPAMDIAGST
;
A
#
# COMPACT_ATOMS: atom_id res chain seq x y z
N LEU A 1 16.16 0.11 -13.84
CA LEU A 1 15.19 1.07 -14.43
C LEU A 1 14.10 0.26 -15.12
N VAL A 2 12.83 0.54 -14.82
CA VAL A 2 11.68 -0.16 -15.42
C VAL A 2 10.87 0.87 -16.19
N TYR A 3 10.84 0.76 -17.52
CA TYR A 3 9.98 1.59 -18.35
C TYR A 3 8.55 1.06 -18.29
N HIS A 4 7.57 1.98 -18.40
CA HIS A 4 6.14 1.65 -18.49
C HIS A 4 5.58 0.94 -17.26
N ALA A 5 6.21 1.15 -16.10
CA ALA A 5 5.83 0.50 -14.85
C ALA A 5 4.39 0.82 -14.41
N ALA A 6 3.82 1.95 -14.84
CA ALA A 6 2.46 2.36 -14.47
C ALA A 6 1.67 2.95 -15.64
N GLY A 7 0.38 2.60 -15.70
CA GLY A 7 -0.64 3.22 -16.55
C GLY A 7 -0.76 2.65 -17.96
N TRP A 8 0.17 1.79 -18.39
CA TRP A 8 0.21 1.19 -19.73
C TRP A 8 -0.90 0.14 -19.92
N GLN A 9 -1.68 0.27 -20.99
CA GLN A 9 -2.69 -0.70 -21.43
C GLN A 9 -2.70 -0.89 -22.96
N GLU A 10 -3.46 -1.89 -23.42
CA GLU A 10 -3.69 -2.17 -24.85
C GLU A 10 -2.39 -2.22 -25.68
N GLY A 11 -1.37 -2.92 -25.18
CA GLY A 11 -0.07 -3.03 -25.86
C GLY A 11 0.68 -1.70 -26.05
N GLY A 12 0.32 -0.65 -25.31
CA GLY A 12 0.93 0.68 -25.36
C GLY A 12 0.12 1.69 -26.16
N LEU A 13 -1.04 1.29 -26.67
CA LEU A 13 -1.95 2.18 -27.39
C LEU A 13 -2.70 3.12 -26.46
N THR A 14 -2.81 2.79 -25.17
CA THR A 14 -3.53 3.62 -24.20
C THR A 14 -2.77 3.77 -22.89
N ALA A 15 -2.96 4.93 -22.28
CA ALA A 15 -2.60 5.19 -20.89
C ALA A 15 -3.90 5.44 -20.10
N SER A 16 -4.05 4.80 -18.95
CA SER A 16 -5.20 4.98 -18.06
C SER A 16 -4.75 5.49 -16.68
N PHE A 17 -5.45 6.49 -16.17
CA PHE A 17 -5.23 7.02 -14.83
C PHE A 17 -5.58 6.00 -13.74
N GLU A 18 -6.67 5.25 -13.91
CA GLU A 18 -7.04 4.17 -12.99
C GLU A 18 -5.98 3.08 -12.97
N LYS A 19 -5.53 2.65 -14.15
CA LYS A 19 -4.45 1.67 -14.27
C LYS A 19 -3.15 2.18 -13.64
N PHE A 20 -2.85 3.47 -13.78
CA PHE A 20 -1.69 4.08 -13.16
C PHE A 20 -1.73 3.93 -11.63
N ILE A 21 -2.86 4.24 -10.99
CA ILE A 21 -3.02 4.08 -9.54
C ILE A 21 -2.91 2.61 -9.11
N ILE A 22 -3.54 1.69 -9.86
CA ILE A 22 -3.43 0.24 -9.61
C ILE A 22 -1.96 -0.20 -9.66
N ASP A 23 -1.24 0.21 -10.70
CA ASP A 23 0.16 -0.17 -10.89
C ASP A 23 1.06 0.45 -9.80
N VAL A 24 0.79 1.68 -9.36
CA VAL A 24 1.50 2.30 -8.24
C VAL A 24 1.33 1.49 -6.95
N GLU A 25 0.12 0.99 -6.65
CA GLU A 25 -0.07 0.09 -5.50
C GLU A 25 0.74 -1.21 -5.67
N MET A 26 0.75 -1.81 -6.86
CA MET A 26 1.53 -3.02 -7.11
C MET A 26 3.04 -2.79 -6.99
N ILE A 27 3.53 -1.63 -7.43
CA ILE A 27 4.92 -1.23 -7.26
C ILE A 27 5.26 -1.09 -5.77
N GLN A 28 4.41 -0.44 -4.98
CA GLN A 28 4.59 -0.35 -3.53
C GLN A 28 4.61 -1.74 -2.88
N HIS A 29 3.67 -2.63 -3.23
CA HIS A 29 3.71 -4.03 -2.78
C HIS A 29 5.03 -4.72 -3.12
N MET A 30 5.52 -4.56 -4.35
CA MET A 30 6.80 -5.16 -4.76
C MET A 30 7.97 -4.59 -3.96
N MET A 31 8.01 -3.28 -3.71
CA MET A 31 9.03 -2.64 -2.88
C MET A 31 9.03 -3.22 -1.47
N GLU A 32 7.85 -3.40 -0.90
CA GLU A 32 7.64 -3.93 0.45
C GLU A 32 7.98 -5.40 0.56
N PHE A 33 7.59 -6.20 -0.44
CA PHE A 33 7.91 -7.62 -0.55
C PHE A 33 9.42 -7.87 -0.72
N LEU A 34 10.11 -6.98 -1.43
CA LEU A 34 11.55 -7.06 -1.66
C LEU A 34 12.39 -6.49 -0.51
N ARG A 35 11.76 -5.98 0.56
CA ARG A 35 12.51 -5.58 1.76
C ARG A 35 13.26 -6.80 2.32
N PRO A 36 14.52 -6.65 2.73
CA PRO A 36 15.24 -7.72 3.41
C PRO A 36 14.48 -8.18 4.65
N ILE A 37 14.56 -9.47 4.94
CA ILE A 37 14.04 -10.01 6.19
C ILE A 37 15.02 -9.65 7.30
N ASP A 38 14.57 -8.83 8.24
CA ASP A 38 15.32 -8.57 9.45
C ASP A 38 15.26 -9.80 10.37
N VAL A 39 16.42 -10.22 10.88
CA VAL A 39 16.52 -11.34 11.81
C VAL A 39 17.16 -10.83 13.08
N ASN A 40 16.32 -10.55 14.09
CA ASN A 40 16.74 -10.12 15.42
C ASN A 40 15.73 -10.65 16.47
N GLU A 41 16.03 -10.44 17.75
CA GLU A 41 15.21 -10.94 18.86
C GLU A 41 13.75 -10.47 18.78
N ALA A 42 13.53 -9.21 18.41
CA ALA A 42 12.18 -8.67 18.24
C ALA A 42 11.46 -9.32 17.05
N GLU A 43 12.11 -9.54 15.89
CA GLU A 43 11.46 -10.23 14.75
C GLU A 43 11.18 -11.71 15.02
N LEU A 44 12.03 -12.37 15.83
CA LEU A 44 11.85 -13.78 16.17
C LEU A 44 10.68 -14.00 17.14
N ALA A 45 10.32 -12.99 17.96
CA ALA A 45 9.15 -12.97 18.84
C ALA A 45 9.01 -14.18 19.78
N VAL A 46 10.12 -14.80 20.19
CA VAL A 46 10.14 -16.05 20.98
C VAL A 46 9.49 -15.85 22.36
N GLU A 47 9.69 -14.70 22.99
CA GLU A 47 9.05 -14.38 24.27
C GLU A 47 7.53 -14.27 24.16
N ALA A 48 7.04 -13.56 23.15
CA ALA A 48 5.61 -13.44 22.87
C ALA A 48 4.98 -14.81 22.60
N LEU A 49 5.65 -15.67 21.82
CA LEU A 49 5.23 -17.06 21.58
C LEU A 49 5.10 -17.88 22.88
N GLY A 50 6.01 -17.69 23.83
CA GLY A 50 5.97 -18.36 25.14
C GLY A 50 4.89 -17.81 26.08
N ALA A 51 4.45 -16.56 25.87
CA ALA A 51 3.47 -15.89 26.73
C ALA A 51 2.01 -16.30 26.44
N VAL A 52 1.71 -16.77 25.23
CA VAL A 52 0.35 -17.14 24.81
C VAL A 52 0.12 -18.65 25.00
N PRO A 53 -0.89 -19.07 25.78
CA PRO A 53 -1.21 -20.48 25.95
C PRO A 53 -1.73 -21.10 24.65
N THR A 54 -1.60 -22.42 24.52
CA THR A 54 -2.12 -23.18 23.36
C THR A 54 -3.60 -22.88 23.13
N GLY A 55 -3.94 -22.48 21.90
CA GLY A 55 -5.31 -22.09 21.51
C GLY A 55 -5.67 -20.63 21.79
N GLY A 56 -4.75 -19.82 22.33
CA GLY A 56 -4.91 -18.38 22.49
C GLY A 56 -4.66 -17.57 21.21
N HIS A 57 -4.63 -16.24 21.34
CA HIS A 57 -4.35 -15.29 20.26
C HIS A 57 -3.41 -14.18 20.72
N PHE A 58 -2.72 -13.53 19.78
CA PHE A 58 -1.70 -12.52 20.06
C PHE A 58 -2.20 -11.07 20.06
N PHE A 59 -3.47 -10.81 19.75
CA PHE A 59 -3.99 -9.44 19.59
C PHE A 59 -3.79 -8.50 20.78
N GLY A 60 -3.74 -9.03 22.00
CA GLY A 60 -3.54 -8.25 23.22
C GLY A 60 -2.12 -8.31 23.79
N GLU A 61 -1.19 -8.96 23.09
CA GLU A 61 0.17 -9.14 23.56
C GLU A 61 0.99 -7.86 23.25
N PRO A 62 1.85 -7.39 24.18
CA PRO A 62 2.68 -6.19 24.01
C PRO A 62 3.43 -6.07 22.67
N HIS A 63 4.12 -7.12 22.22
CA HIS A 63 4.79 -7.18 20.91
C HIS A 63 3.84 -6.86 19.75
N THR A 64 2.60 -7.36 19.78
CA THR A 64 1.60 -7.02 18.76
C THR A 64 1.13 -5.56 18.88
N LEU A 65 0.81 -5.11 20.09
CA LEU A 65 0.28 -3.76 20.34
C LEU A 65 1.29 -2.65 20.01
N GLU A 66 2.57 -2.89 20.21
CA GLU A 66 3.64 -1.93 19.88
C GLU A 66 3.88 -1.81 18.37
N ARG A 67 3.50 -2.84 17.59
CA ARG A 67 3.96 -3.00 16.20
C ARG A 67 2.84 -3.06 15.17
N TYR A 68 1.57 -3.29 15.55
CA TYR A 68 0.48 -3.53 14.60
C TYR A 68 0.33 -2.44 13.53
N ALA A 69 0.63 -1.19 13.88
CA ALA A 69 0.50 -0.05 12.98
C ALA A 69 1.59 0.02 11.90
N THR A 70 2.75 -0.60 12.13
CA THR A 70 3.94 -0.46 11.28
C THR A 70 4.48 -1.79 10.74
N ALA A 71 4.06 -2.92 11.32
CA ALA A 71 4.56 -4.25 10.94
C ALA A 71 4.03 -4.72 9.57
N PHE A 72 2.88 -4.20 9.13
CA PHE A 72 2.23 -4.62 7.90
C PHE A 72 2.14 -3.48 6.89
N TYR A 73 2.27 -3.82 5.63
CA TYR A 73 1.99 -2.89 4.54
C TYR A 73 0.52 -2.48 4.56
N GLN A 74 0.27 -1.17 4.40
CA GLN A 74 -1.06 -0.60 4.30
C GLN A 74 -1.36 -0.23 2.85
N PRO A 75 -2.32 -0.90 2.18
CA PRO A 75 -2.66 -0.60 0.80
C PRO A 75 -3.31 0.77 0.64
N MET A 76 -2.99 1.43 -0.47
CA MET A 76 -3.61 2.70 -0.85
C MET A 76 -4.94 2.54 -1.59
N LEU A 77 -5.20 1.37 -2.20
CA LEU A 77 -6.31 1.10 -3.12
C LEU A 77 -7.06 -0.21 -2.79
N SER A 78 -6.35 -1.26 -2.40
CA SER A 78 -6.94 -2.56 -2.05
C SER A 78 -7.86 -2.43 -0.83
N ASN A 79 -9.03 -3.07 -0.91
CA ASN A 79 -10.03 -3.07 0.16
C ASN A 79 -10.14 -4.48 0.75
N TRP A 80 -9.91 -4.60 2.06
CA TRP A 80 -9.97 -5.86 2.81
C TRP A 80 -11.14 -5.94 3.79
N GLN A 81 -12.13 -5.06 3.63
CA GLN A 81 -13.39 -5.18 4.34
C GLN A 81 -14.06 -6.50 3.98
N ASN A 82 -14.81 -7.06 4.93
CA ASN A 82 -15.73 -8.14 4.61
C ASN A 82 -16.80 -7.66 3.62
N TYR A 83 -17.52 -8.60 3.03
CA TYR A 83 -18.48 -8.32 1.97
C TYR A 83 -19.57 -7.34 2.42
N GLU A 84 -20.12 -7.52 3.62
CA GLU A 84 -21.19 -6.70 4.17
C GLU A 84 -20.75 -5.24 4.33
N ALA A 85 -19.59 -5.02 4.94
CA ALA A 85 -19.03 -3.68 5.13
C ALA A 85 -18.64 -3.01 3.79
N TRP A 86 -18.12 -3.79 2.83
CA TRP A 86 -17.84 -3.29 1.49
C TRP A 86 -19.12 -2.88 0.74
N GLN A 87 -20.18 -3.67 0.85
CA GLN A 87 -21.50 -3.35 0.28
C GLN A 87 -22.09 -2.09 0.92
N GLU A 88 -22.08 -1.99 2.25
CA GLU A 88 -22.54 -0.80 2.97
C GLU A 88 -21.74 0.47 2.61
N ALA A 89 -20.43 0.32 2.33
CA ALA A 89 -19.56 1.39 1.85
C ALA A 89 -19.75 1.75 0.35
N GLY A 90 -20.73 1.13 -0.32
CA GLY A 90 -21.13 1.44 -1.70
C GLY A 90 -20.64 0.47 -2.77
N GLY A 91 -20.05 -0.66 -2.39
CA GLY A 91 -19.78 -1.77 -3.32
C GLY A 91 -18.84 -1.40 -4.48
N LEU A 92 -17.90 -0.48 -4.24
CA LEU A 92 -17.04 0.05 -5.30
C LEU A 92 -16.02 -1.00 -5.74
N ASP A 93 -15.89 -1.21 -7.04
CA ASP A 93 -14.80 -1.98 -7.60
C ASP A 93 -13.47 -1.23 -7.55
N THR A 94 -12.38 -1.91 -7.92
CA THR A 94 -11.03 -1.34 -7.89
C THR A 94 -10.88 -0.13 -8.81
N THR A 95 -11.48 -0.17 -10.00
CA THR A 95 -11.42 0.93 -10.97
C THR A 95 -12.08 2.19 -10.41
N ALA A 96 -13.28 2.07 -9.82
CA ALA A 96 -14.01 3.18 -9.23
C ALA A 96 -13.25 3.80 -8.04
N ARG A 97 -12.60 2.98 -7.20
CA ARG A 97 -11.73 3.49 -6.12
C ARG A 97 -10.49 4.19 -6.69
N ALA A 98 -9.86 3.62 -7.72
CA ALA A 98 -8.72 4.22 -8.38
C ALA A 98 -9.07 5.58 -9.02
N THR A 99 -10.27 5.73 -9.57
CA THR A 99 -10.77 7.00 -10.11
C THR A 99 -10.79 8.11 -9.05
N ARG A 100 -11.18 7.78 -7.81
CA ARG A 100 -11.19 8.75 -6.72
C ARG A 100 -9.77 9.18 -6.34
N LEU A 101 -8.85 8.22 -6.30
CA LEU A 101 -7.46 8.48 -5.90
C LEU A 101 -6.70 9.34 -6.91
N TRP A 102 -6.80 9.06 -8.22
CA TRP A 102 -6.08 9.90 -9.19
C TRP A 102 -6.63 11.33 -9.23
N LYS A 103 -7.96 11.49 -9.09
CA LYS A 103 -8.58 12.83 -9.02
C LYS A 103 -8.08 13.60 -7.80
N LYS A 104 -8.11 12.95 -6.63
CA LYS A 104 -7.59 13.53 -5.39
C LYS A 104 -6.11 13.90 -5.52
N ALA A 105 -5.29 13.04 -6.13
CA ALA A 105 -3.86 13.31 -6.33
C ALA A 105 -3.63 14.57 -7.19
N LEU A 106 -4.48 14.82 -8.20
CA LEU A 106 -4.41 16.05 -9.00
C LEU A 106 -4.92 17.27 -8.24
N GLU A 107 -5.97 17.13 -7.43
CA GLU A 107 -6.49 18.20 -6.57
C GLU A 107 -5.48 18.62 -5.50
N ASP A 108 -4.76 17.66 -4.91
CA ASP A 108 -3.78 17.88 -3.85
C ASP A 108 -2.39 18.30 -4.40
N TYR A 109 -2.17 18.23 -5.72
CA TYR A 109 -0.87 18.49 -6.32
C TYR A 109 -0.46 19.95 -6.17
N VAL A 110 0.77 20.16 -5.70
CA VAL A 110 1.46 21.46 -5.69
C VAL A 110 2.77 21.30 -6.45
N GLU A 111 2.96 22.10 -7.50
CA GLU A 111 4.18 22.06 -8.30
C GLU A 111 5.41 22.38 -7.42
N PRO A 112 6.44 21.50 -7.38
CA PRO A 112 7.66 21.78 -6.64
C PRO A 112 8.38 23.02 -7.20
N ALA A 113 8.95 23.84 -6.32
CA ALA A 113 9.77 24.96 -6.76
C ALA A 113 10.96 24.46 -7.58
N MET A 114 11.07 24.93 -8.83
CA MET A 114 12.24 24.67 -9.66
C MET A 114 13.22 25.84 -9.58
N ASP A 115 14.50 25.54 -9.34
CA ASP A 115 15.56 26.54 -9.43
C ASP A 115 15.76 26.92 -10.91
N ILE A 116 15.56 28.20 -11.23
CA ILE A 116 15.70 28.75 -12.59
C ILE A 116 17.16 29.15 -12.90
N ALA A 117 18.13 28.68 -12.11
CA ALA A 117 19.56 28.89 -12.35
C ALA A 117 20.09 28.00 -13.49
N GLY A 118 19.65 28.27 -14.72
CA GLY A 118 20.13 27.63 -15.95
C GLY A 118 20.14 28.56 -17.16
N SER A 119 20.13 29.88 -16.97
CA SER A 119 20.29 30.87 -18.04
C SER A 119 21.53 31.74 -17.84
N THR A 120 22.67 31.20 -18.26
CA THR A 120 23.84 31.97 -18.72
C THR A 120 24.50 31.21 -19.85
#